data_AF-A0A9D4E5T1-F1
#
_entry.id   AF-A0A9D4E5T1-F1
#
_cell.length_a   1.000
_cell.length_b   1.000
_cell.length_c   1.000
_cell.angle_alpha   90.00
_cell.angle_beta   90.00
_cell.angle_gamma   90.00
#
_symmetry.space_group_name_H-M   'P 1'
#
loop_
_entity.id
_entity.type
_entity.pdbx_description
1 polymer ?
#
loop_
_entity_poly.entity_id
_entity_poly.type
_entity_poly.pdbx_seq_one_letter_code
_entity_poly.pdbx_strand_id
1 'polypeptide(L)'
;MHISNEEIIMGTDDKREMTNALDQAFPGIKRKLCCRHLKENIIRQTTNIIPKSTKELNDIVNLIFGKGGIALADDSAIFDGKNSGFKDSLITNGHADFLNYYDKHVEAKLLYHVITKFDKMRTNDNTESMNNRLKGLL
;
A
#
# COMPACT_ATOMS: atom_id res chain seq x y z
N MET A 1 -34.50 -7.09 17.58
CA MET A 1 -33.05 -7.05 17.86
C MET A 1 -32.37 -6.67 16.56
N HIS A 2 -32.16 -5.37 16.30
CA HIS A 2 -31.42 -4.93 15.12
C HIS A 2 -29.94 -5.14 15.39
N ILE A 3 -29.36 -6.18 14.80
CA ILE A 3 -27.91 -6.27 14.66
C ILE A 3 -27.57 -5.22 13.60
N SER A 4 -26.93 -4.13 13.99
CA SER A 4 -26.32 -3.20 13.06
C SER A 4 -25.43 -4.01 12.12
N ASN A 5 -25.61 -3.88 10.80
CA ASN A 5 -24.69 -4.43 9.81
C ASN A 5 -23.35 -3.71 9.96
N GLU A 6 -22.58 -4.07 10.97
CA GLU A 6 -21.20 -3.64 11.12
C GLU A 6 -20.42 -4.28 9.97
N GLU A 7 -19.92 -3.43 9.08
CA GLU A 7 -19.15 -3.86 7.94
C GLU A 7 -17.81 -4.42 8.42
N ILE A 8 -17.60 -5.73 8.27
CA ILE A 8 -16.37 -6.38 8.70
C ILE A 8 -15.25 -6.02 7.72
N ILE A 9 -14.27 -5.25 8.19
CA ILE A 9 -13.05 -4.91 7.43
C ILE A 9 -11.89 -5.78 7.93
N MET A 10 -11.33 -6.58 7.03
CA MET A 10 -10.19 -7.45 7.33
C MET A 10 -8.89 -6.87 6.78
N GLY A 11 -7.90 -6.72 7.66
CA GLY A 11 -6.52 -6.40 7.28
C GLY A 11 -5.83 -7.64 6.74
N THR A 12 -5.43 -7.65 5.47
CA THR A 12 -4.80 -8.80 4.83
C THR A 12 -3.52 -8.39 4.12
N ASP A 13 -2.56 -9.30 4.02
CA ASP A 13 -1.50 -9.21 3.02
C ASP A 13 -2.12 -9.51 1.64
N ASP A 14 -1.60 -8.90 0.59
CA ASP A 14 -2.11 -9.02 -0.78
C ASP A 14 -1.65 -10.33 -1.46
N LYS A 15 -1.49 -11.40 -0.68
CA LYS A 15 -1.17 -12.73 -1.20
C LYS A 15 -2.42 -13.28 -1.87
N ARG A 16 -2.24 -13.80 -3.08
CA ARG A 16 -3.32 -14.30 -3.94
C ARG A 16 -4.10 -15.43 -3.26
N GLU A 17 -3.41 -16.31 -2.56
CA GLU A 17 -3.98 -17.46 -1.87
C GLU A 17 -4.86 -17.01 -0.69
N MET A 18 -4.38 -16.06 0.11
CA MET A 18 -5.16 -15.47 1.21
C MET A 18 -6.36 -14.69 0.70
N THR A 19 -6.16 -13.90 -0.35
CA THR A 19 -7.23 -13.16 -1.03
C THR A 19 -8.35 -14.10 -1.49
N ASN A 20 -8.00 -15.16 -2.20
CA ASN A 20 -8.97 -16.12 -2.71
C ASN A 20 -9.67 -16.89 -1.58
N ALA A 21 -8.93 -17.30 -0.54
CA ALA A 21 -9.51 -18.00 0.61
C ALA A 21 -10.51 -17.11 1.37
N LEU A 22 -10.20 -15.82 1.55
CA LEU A 22 -11.10 -14.88 2.20
C LEU A 22 -12.33 -14.57 1.36
N ASP A 23 -12.17 -14.37 0.06
CA ASP A 23 -13.29 -14.11 -0.85
C ASP A 23 -14.25 -15.33 -0.92
N GLN A 24 -13.73 -16.55 -0.77
CA GLN A 24 -14.54 -17.77 -0.70
C GLN A 24 -15.19 -17.99 0.68
N ALA A 25 -14.45 -17.80 1.76
CA ALA A 25 -14.93 -18.07 3.12
C ALA A 25 -15.89 -16.99 3.64
N PHE A 26 -15.69 -15.74 3.22
CA PHE A 26 -16.48 -14.59 3.66
C PHE A 26 -16.87 -13.70 2.48
N PRO A 27 -17.85 -14.13 1.66
CA PRO A 27 -18.32 -13.35 0.53
C PRO A 27 -18.86 -11.99 1.00
N GLY A 28 -18.31 -10.89 0.46
CA GLY A 28 -18.70 -9.53 0.84
C GLY A 28 -17.83 -8.88 1.93
N ILE A 29 -16.78 -9.55 2.42
CA ILE A 29 -15.83 -8.93 3.36
C ILE A 29 -15.03 -7.83 2.66
N LYS A 30 -14.94 -6.64 3.27
CA LYS A 30 -14.05 -5.58 2.76
C LYS A 30 -12.63 -5.87 3.23
N ARG A 31 -11.69 -5.88 2.30
CA ARG A 31 -10.27 -6.12 2.58
C ARG A 31 -9.52 -4.80 2.55
N LYS A 32 -8.68 -4.56 3.57
CA LYS A 32 -7.81 -3.38 3.64
C LYS A 32 -6.35 -3.82 3.68
N LEU A 33 -5.58 -3.41 2.67
CA LEU A 33 -4.13 -3.58 2.69
C LEU A 33 -3.53 -2.47 3.56
N CYS A 34 -2.70 -2.81 4.53
CA CYS A 34 -2.00 -1.78 5.32
C CYS A 34 -0.84 -1.17 4.50
N CYS A 35 -0.48 0.08 4.79
CA CYS A 35 0.62 0.77 4.12
C CYS A 35 1.95 0.03 4.19
N ARG A 36 2.19 -0.69 5.29
CA ARG A 36 3.43 -1.45 5.45
C ARG A 36 3.53 -2.55 4.40
N HIS A 37 2.49 -3.37 4.25
CA HIS A 37 2.49 -4.44 3.25
C HIS A 37 2.47 -3.87 1.82
N LEU A 38 1.78 -2.74 1.60
CA LEU A 38 1.86 -2.04 0.31
C LEU A 38 3.30 -1.59 0.01
N LYS A 39 4.00 -1.01 0.99
CA LYS A 39 5.42 -0.62 0.87
C LYS A 39 6.34 -1.81 0.63
N GLU A 40 6.19 -2.90 1.38
CA GLU A 40 6.98 -4.13 1.20
C GLU A 40 6.74 -4.74 -0.18
N ASN A 41 5.49 -4.77 -0.65
CA ASN A 41 5.15 -5.27 -1.97
C ASN A 41 5.76 -4.40 -3.08
N ILE A 42 5.70 -3.08 -2.96
CA ILE A 42 6.35 -2.17 -3.91
C ILE A 42 7.85 -2.38 -3.89
N ILE A 43 8.49 -2.46 -2.73
CA ILE A 43 9.95 -2.72 -2.64
C ILE A 43 10.31 -4.02 -3.36
N ARG A 44 9.61 -5.12 -3.05
CA ARG A 44 9.89 -6.44 -3.65
C ARG A 44 9.72 -6.43 -5.17
N GLN A 45 8.64 -5.83 -5.67
CA GLN A 45 8.37 -5.79 -7.11
C GLN A 45 9.29 -4.80 -7.84
N THR A 46 9.61 -3.66 -7.24
CA THR A 46 10.53 -2.68 -7.81
C THR A 46 11.91 -3.28 -7.97
N THR A 47 12.42 -4.04 -7.00
CA THR A 47 13.71 -4.74 -7.12
C THR A 47 13.72 -5.75 -8.27
N ASN A 48 12.58 -6.38 -8.58
CA ASN A 48 12.46 -7.33 -9.68
C ASN A 48 12.35 -6.65 -11.05
N ILE A 49 11.72 -5.46 -11.11
CA ILE A 49 11.46 -4.71 -12.35
C ILE A 49 12.64 -3.80 -12.71
N ILE A 50 13.24 -3.19 -11.70
CA ILE A 50 14.34 -2.24 -11.79
C ILE A 50 15.56 -2.92 -11.14
N PRO A 51 16.45 -3.59 -11.90
CA PRO A 51 17.69 -4.16 -11.37
C PRO A 51 18.75 -3.09 -11.03
N LYS A 52 18.31 -1.89 -10.61
CA LYS A 52 19.17 -0.73 -10.40
C LYS A 52 19.60 -0.59 -8.93
N SER A 53 20.42 0.43 -8.68
CA SER A 53 21.06 0.69 -7.38
C SER A 53 20.05 0.82 -6.23
N THR A 54 20.45 0.42 -5.02
CA THR A 54 19.67 0.61 -3.77
C THR A 54 19.22 2.06 -3.59
N LYS A 55 19.93 3.02 -4.18
CA LYS A 55 19.60 4.44 -4.16
C LYS A 55 18.32 4.77 -4.92
N GLU A 56 18.19 4.34 -6.18
CA GLU A 56 16.99 4.64 -6.99
C GLU A 56 15.73 3.97 -6.43
N LEU A 57 15.88 2.76 -5.89
CA LEU A 57 14.80 2.09 -5.16
C LEU A 57 14.35 2.94 -3.96
N ASN A 58 15.30 3.42 -3.16
CA ASN A 58 15.00 4.29 -2.02
C ASN A 58 14.36 5.61 -2.46
N ASP A 59 14.78 6.18 -3.58
CA ASP A 59 14.21 7.42 -4.12
C ASP A 59 12.73 7.20 -4.51
N ILE A 60 12.41 6.13 -5.23
CA ILE A 60 11.01 5.77 -5.57
C ILE A 60 10.18 5.53 -4.31
N VAL A 61 10.71 4.77 -3.35
CA VAL A 61 10.02 4.47 -2.10
C VAL A 61 9.80 5.73 -1.27
N ASN A 62 10.76 6.66 -1.26
CA ASN A 62 10.64 7.95 -0.56
C ASN A 62 9.64 8.89 -1.24
N LEU A 63 9.53 8.87 -2.57
CA LEU A 63 8.50 9.65 -3.27
C LEU A 63 7.09 9.15 -2.95
N ILE A 64 6.92 7.84 -2.72
CA ILE A 64 5.61 7.27 -2.38
C ILE A 64 5.32 7.39 -0.87
N PHE A 65 6.26 6.99 0.00
CA PHE A 65 6.05 6.82 1.45
C PHE A 65 6.89 7.73 2.34
N GLY A 66 7.80 8.52 1.77
CA GLY A 66 8.68 9.41 2.52
C GLY A 66 7.96 10.65 3.03
N LYS A 67 8.72 11.56 3.64
CA LYS A 67 8.19 12.82 4.18
C LYS A 67 7.64 13.68 3.04
N GLY A 68 6.32 13.81 2.96
CA GLY A 68 5.63 14.51 1.89
C GLY A 68 5.22 13.63 0.69
N GLY A 69 5.48 12.33 0.74
CA GLY A 69 5.15 11.40 -0.34
C GLY A 69 3.66 11.27 -0.65
N ILE A 70 3.35 10.61 -1.76
CA ILE A 70 1.99 10.44 -2.30
C ILE A 70 1.05 9.78 -1.28
N ALA A 71 1.53 8.76 -0.55
CA ALA A 71 0.75 8.05 0.47
C ALA A 71 0.37 8.93 1.68
N LEU A 72 1.00 10.09 1.82
CA LEU A 72 0.72 11.11 2.84
C LEU A 72 -0.10 12.28 2.30
N ALA A 73 -0.72 12.18 1.12
CA ALA A 73 -1.73 13.15 0.72
C ALA A 73 -2.90 13.18 1.72
N ASP A 74 -3.40 14.37 2.02
CA ASP A 74 -4.49 14.55 2.98
C ASP A 74 -5.86 14.24 2.36
N ASP A 75 -6.00 14.42 1.05
CA ASP A 75 -7.23 14.14 0.30
C ASP A 75 -6.91 13.69 -1.15
N SER A 76 -7.97 13.36 -1.90
CA SER A 76 -7.85 12.91 -3.29
C SER A 76 -7.31 13.99 -4.24
N ALA A 77 -7.63 15.27 -4.02
CA ALA A 77 -7.15 16.35 -4.88
C ALA A 77 -5.63 16.57 -4.72
N ILE A 78 -5.15 16.53 -3.47
CA ILE A 78 -3.71 16.56 -3.15
C ILE A 78 -3.02 15.31 -3.68
N PHE A 79 -3.68 14.14 -3.61
CA PHE A 79 -3.16 12.91 -4.18
C PHE A 79 -2.94 13.06 -5.68
N ASP A 80 -3.93 13.53 -6.44
CA ASP A 80 -3.84 13.69 -7.89
C ASP A 80 -2.70 14.62 -8.31
N GLY A 81 -2.54 15.74 -7.59
CA GLY A 81 -1.44 16.68 -7.78
C GLY A 81 -0.07 16.06 -7.52
N LYS A 82 0.09 15.30 -6.43
CA LYS A 82 1.35 14.59 -6.14
C LYS A 82 1.61 13.43 -7.09
N ASN A 83 0.55 12.73 -7.50
CA ASN A 83 0.60 11.55 -8.35
C ASN A 83 1.03 11.92 -9.77
N SER A 84 0.50 13.00 -10.33
CA SER A 84 0.94 13.52 -11.64
C SER A 84 2.43 13.87 -11.64
N GLY A 85 2.89 14.68 -10.69
CA GLY A 85 4.32 15.03 -10.58
C GLY A 85 5.24 13.82 -10.34
N PHE A 86 4.74 12.80 -9.63
CA PHE A 86 5.46 11.54 -9.48
C PHE A 86 5.59 10.78 -10.79
N LYS A 87 4.49 10.64 -11.56
CA LYS A 87 4.51 9.96 -12.87
C LYS A 87 5.45 10.69 -13.84
N ASP A 88 5.42 12.01 -13.86
CA ASP A 88 6.33 12.83 -14.69
C ASP A 88 7.80 12.60 -14.31
N SER A 89 8.09 12.48 -13.01
CA SER A 89 9.43 12.13 -12.52
C SER A 89 9.87 10.73 -12.96
N LEU A 90 8.99 9.74 -12.90
CA LEU A 90 9.29 8.38 -13.38
C LEU A 90 9.59 8.35 -14.88
N ILE A 91 8.83 9.09 -15.68
CA ILE A 91 9.06 9.21 -17.14
C ILE A 91 10.42 9.87 -17.40
N THR A 92 10.66 11.01 -16.76
CA THR A 92 11.89 11.81 -16.93
C THR A 92 13.15 11.01 -16.56
N ASN A 93 13.06 10.17 -15.52
CA ASN A 93 14.17 9.35 -15.05
C ASN A 93 14.26 7.96 -15.72
N GLY A 94 13.43 7.69 -16.75
CA GLY A 94 13.49 6.46 -17.54
C GLY A 94 13.00 5.22 -16.79
N HIS A 95 12.06 5.37 -15.85
CA HIS A 95 11.47 4.27 -15.07
C HIS A 95 10.11 3.81 -15.65
N ALA A 96 9.99 3.72 -16.97
CA ALA A 96 8.74 3.39 -17.66
C ALA A 96 8.17 2.01 -17.25
N ASP A 97 9.01 1.02 -16.99
CA ASP A 97 8.56 -0.31 -16.55
C ASP A 97 7.90 -0.27 -15.16
N PHE A 98 8.43 0.56 -14.27
CA PHE A 98 7.83 0.77 -12.96
C PHE A 98 6.57 1.62 -13.05
N LEU A 99 6.51 2.61 -13.95
CA LEU A 99 5.27 3.35 -14.21
C LEU A 99 4.13 2.41 -14.62
N ASN A 100 4.40 1.47 -15.53
CA ASN A 100 3.42 0.45 -15.94
C ASN A 100 2.94 -0.42 -14.77
N TYR A 101 3.87 -0.82 -13.88
CA TYR A 101 3.51 -1.54 -12.66
C TYR A 101 2.71 -0.68 -11.69
N TYR A 102 3.09 0.59 -11.53
CA TYR A 102 2.46 1.55 -10.65
C TYR A 102 1.00 1.79 -11.04
N ASP A 103 0.75 2.10 -12.31
CA ASP A 103 -0.60 2.36 -12.84
C ASP A 103 -1.51 1.13 -12.68
N LYS A 104 -0.98 -0.07 -12.91
CA LYS A 104 -1.77 -1.32 -12.84
C LYS A 104 -2.06 -1.78 -11.42
N HIS A 105 -1.14 -1.57 -10.48
CA HIS A 105 -1.17 -2.31 -9.21
C HIS A 105 -1.05 -1.44 -7.96
N VAL A 106 -0.55 -0.22 -8.08
CA VAL A 106 -0.19 0.62 -6.92
C VAL A 106 -1.12 1.81 -6.79
N GLU A 107 -1.41 2.51 -7.89
CA GLU A 107 -2.15 3.78 -7.90
C GLU A 107 -3.51 3.65 -7.20
N ALA A 108 -4.34 2.71 -7.63
CA ALA A 108 -5.67 2.49 -7.04
C ALA A 108 -5.59 2.14 -5.54
N LYS A 109 -4.55 1.41 -5.10
CA LYS A 109 -4.35 1.04 -3.69
C LYS A 109 -3.91 2.23 -2.85
N LEU A 110 -3.07 3.12 -3.41
CA LEU A 110 -2.67 4.35 -2.74
C LEU A 110 -3.83 5.34 -2.66
N LEU A 111 -4.60 5.51 -3.73
CA LEU A 111 -5.79 6.36 -3.73
C LEU A 111 -6.80 5.86 -2.69
N TYR A 112 -7.08 4.56 -2.68
CA TYR A 112 -7.92 3.95 -1.66
C TYR A 112 -7.37 4.18 -0.25
N HIS A 113 -6.05 4.06 -0.06
CA HIS A 113 -5.42 4.37 1.22
C HIS A 113 -5.63 5.83 1.65
N VAL A 114 -5.44 6.80 0.74
CA VAL A 114 -5.60 8.23 1.02
C VAL A 114 -7.06 8.56 1.33
N ILE A 115 -8.00 8.04 0.56
CA ILE A 115 -9.45 8.25 0.79
C ILE A 115 -9.87 7.60 2.13
N THR A 116 -9.40 6.38 2.42
CA THR A 116 -9.79 5.63 3.63
C THR A 116 -8.93 5.94 4.85
N LYS A 117 -7.97 6.86 4.75
CA LYS A 117 -7.21 7.40 5.89
C LYS A 117 -8.11 8.22 6.82
N PHE A 118 -9.22 8.75 6.29
CA PHE A 118 -10.26 9.42 7.07
C PHE A 118 -11.04 8.47 7.99
N ASP A 119 -10.97 7.15 7.77
CA ASP A 119 -11.47 6.16 8.73
C ASP A 119 -10.39 5.83 9.76
N LYS A 120 -10.49 6.49 10.92
CA LYS A 120 -9.63 6.34 12.12
C LYS A 120 -9.71 4.96 12.78
N MET A 121 -9.48 3.88 12.04
CA MET A 121 -9.35 2.55 12.64
C MET A 121 -8.00 1.91 12.29
N ARG A 122 -7.19 1.82 13.35
CA ARG A 122 -5.98 1.00 13.57
C ARG A 122 -4.67 1.55 13.01
N THR A 123 -3.98 2.28 13.88
CA THR A 123 -2.52 2.38 13.90
C THR A 123 -1.88 0.98 13.97
N ASN A 124 -0.71 0.86 13.34
CA ASN A 124 0.09 -0.37 13.15
C ASN A 124 0.65 -1.00 14.45
N ASP A 125 0.42 -0.39 15.61
CA ASP A 125 1.08 -0.73 16.87
C ASP A 125 0.84 -2.19 17.28
N ASN A 126 -0.33 -2.74 16.94
CA ASN A 126 -0.74 -4.08 17.37
C ASN A 126 0.02 -5.19 16.61
N THR A 127 0.25 -5.02 15.30
CA THR A 127 0.89 -6.05 14.47
C THR A 127 2.41 -6.03 14.63
N GLU A 128 3.00 -4.86 14.83
CA GLU A 128 4.44 -4.71 15.05
C GLU A 128 4.87 -5.22 16.44
N SER A 129 4.07 -4.93 17.48
CA SER A 129 4.28 -5.44 18.83
C SER A 129 4.33 -6.97 18.85
N MET A 130 3.40 -7.65 18.16
CA MET A 130 3.41 -9.12 18.08
C MET A 130 4.60 -9.65 17.29
N ASN A 131 4.94 -9.04 16.15
CA ASN A 131 6.08 -9.51 15.34
C ASN A 131 7.42 -9.36 16.07
N ASN A 132 7.63 -8.27 16.80
CA ASN A 132 8.83 -8.07 17.59
C ASN A 132 8.90 -9.07 18.77
N ARG A 133 7.76 -9.39 19.39
CA ARG A 133 7.69 -10.44 20.42
C ARG A 133 8.02 -11.82 19.87
N LEU A 134 7.52 -12.17 18.69
CA LEU A 134 7.77 -13.48 18.07
C LEU A 134 9.22 -13.63 17.60
N LYS A 135 9.84 -12.56 17.07
CA LYS A 135 11.26 -12.57 16.67
C LYS A 135 12.23 -12.68 17.85
N GLY A 136 11.82 -12.29 19.06
CA GLY A 136 12.63 -12.46 20.27
C GLY A 136 12.55 -13.84 20.91
N LEU A 137 11.68 -14.72 20.39
CA LEU A 137 11.46 -16.09 20.89
C LEU A 137 12.02 -17.18 19.97
N LEU A 138 12.54 -16.79 18.81
CA LEU A 138 13.22 -17.65 17.82
C LEU A 138 14.70 -17.29 17.77
#